data_AF-A0A7I8MYR3-F1
#
_entry.id   AF-A0A7I8MYR3-F1
#
_cell.length_a   1.000
_cell.length_b   1.000
_cell.length_c   1.000
_cell.angle_alpha   90.00
_cell.angle_beta   90.00
_cell.angle_gamma   90.00
#
_symmetry.space_group_name_H-M   'P 1'
#
loop_
_entity.id
_entity.type
_entity.pdbx_description
1 polymer ?
#
loop_
_entity_poly.entity_id
_entity_poly.type
_entity_poly.pdbx_seq_one_letter_code
_entity_poly.pdbx_strand_id
1 'polypeptide(L)' 'MEPRNLTIVALILVFGIGGMSFSAGEFTIQGIGLAGLLGVFLNLVLPRKKVTAASQDA' A
#
# COMPACT_ATOMS: atom_id res chain seq x y z
N MET A 1 -2.91 -16.05 -1.89
CA MET A 1 -2.91 -14.58 -2.03
C MET A 1 -1.47 -14.11 -2.12
N GLU A 2 -1.11 -13.24 -3.07
CA GLU A 2 0.26 -12.71 -3.12
C GLU A 2 0.53 -11.75 -1.95
N PRO A 3 1.73 -11.79 -1.33
CA PRO A 3 2.11 -10.88 -0.25
C PRO A 3 1.90 -9.40 -0.59
N ARG A 4 2.11 -9.03 -1.85
CA ARG A 4 1.92 -7.66 -2.35
C ARG A 4 0.49 -7.15 -2.19
N ASN A 5 -0.49 -7.96 -2.57
CA ASN A 5 -1.89 -7.58 -2.46
C ASN A 5 -2.31 -7.49 -0.99
N LEU A 6 -1.79 -8.37 -0.13
CA LEU A 6 -2.04 -8.31 1.32
C LEU A 6 -1.45 -7.04 1.93
N THR A 7 -0.24 -6.63 1.56
CA THR A 7 0.38 -5.38 2.04
C THR A 7 -0.43 -4.15 1.62
N ILE A 8 -0.86 -4.08 0.35
CA ILE A 8 -1.65 -2.95 -0.14
C ILE A 8 -2.99 -2.85 0.61
N VAL A 9 -3.71 -3.97 0.75
CA VAL A 9 -4.99 -4.01 1.46
C VAL A 9 -4.85 -3.67 2.94
N ALA A 10 -3.82 -4.19 3.62
CA ALA A 10 -3.55 -3.89 5.02
C ALA A 10 -3.28 -2.40 5.26
N LEU A 11 -2.51 -1.75 4.37
CA LEU A 11 -2.21 -0.32 4.51
C LEU A 11 -3.46 0.53 4.23
N ILE A 12 -4.24 0.20 3.20
CA ILE A 12 -5.52 0.88 2.94
C ILE A 12 -6.45 0.78 4.17
N LEU A 13 -6.54 -0.39 4.81
CA LEU A 13 -7.35 -0.60 6.01
C LEU A 13 -6.84 0.21 7.21
N VAL A 14 -5.53 0.18 7.49
CA VAL A 14 -4.92 0.91 8.62
C VAL A 14 -5.10 2.42 8.47
N PHE A 15 -4.86 2.98 7.28
CA PHE A 15 -4.99 4.42 7.06
C PHE A 15 -6.45 4.87 6.91
N GLY A 16 -7.30 4.07 6.27
CA GLY A 16 -8.70 4.41 5.99
C GLY A 16 -9.65 4.16 7.16
N ILE A 17 -9.61 2.96 7.75
CA ILE A 17 -10.48 2.57 8.87
C ILE A 17 -9.88 3.03 10.21
N GLY A 18 -8.55 3.06 10.33
CA GLY A 18 -7.87 3.54 11.54
C GLY A 18 -8.04 5.05 11.80
N GLY A 19 -8.77 5.77 10.93
CA GLY A 19 -9.11 7.18 11.15
C GLY A 19 -7.90 8.11 11.03
N MET A 20 -6.88 7.72 10.28
CA MET A 20 -5.66 8.52 10.17
C MET A 20 -5.95 9.78 9.35
N SER A 21 -5.56 10.92 9.91
CA SER A 21 -5.70 12.24 9.30
C SER A 21 -4.32 12.83 9.09
N PHE A 22 -4.04 13.25 7.86
CA PHE A 22 -2.78 13.89 7.51
C PHE A 22 -3.05 15.35 7.15
N SER A 23 -2.51 16.25 7.95
CA SER A 23 -2.65 17.69 7.76
C SER A 23 -1.30 18.25 7.31
N ALA A 24 -1.26 18.77 6.08
CA ALA A 24 -0.12 19.48 5.51
C ALA A 24 -0.52 20.93 5.24
N GLY A 25 -0.23 21.82 6.21
CA GLY A 25 -0.65 23.23 6.16
C GLY A 25 -2.18 23.35 6.20
N GLU A 26 -2.77 23.98 5.18
CA GLU A 26 -4.24 24.10 5.06
C GLU A 26 -4.92 22.85 4.48
N PHE A 27 -4.16 21.91 3.90
CA PHE A 27 -4.72 20.69 3.34
C PHE A 27 -4.80 19.59 4.39
N THR A 28 -6.01 19.24 4.80
CA THR A 28 -6.27 18.09 5.68
C THR A 28 -6.92 16.98 4.87
N ILE A 29 -6.17 15.90 4.66
CA ILE A 29 -6.66 14.69 3.98
C ILE A 29 -6.89 13.62 5.05
N GLN A 30 -8.14 13.16 5.19
CA GLN A 30 -8.51 12.19 6.20
C GLN A 30 -9.16 10.95 5.60
N GLY A 31 -8.96 9.81 6.27
CA GLY A 31 -9.67 8.57 5.99
C GLY A 31 -9.49 8.07 4.56
N ILE A 32 -10.60 7.98 3.81
CA ILE A 32 -10.66 7.34 2.49
C ILE A 32 -9.78 8.08 1.45
N GLY A 33 -9.72 9.41 1.51
CA GLY A 33 -8.87 10.19 0.59
C GLY A 33 -7.38 9.92 0.79
N LEU A 34 -6.96 9.79 2.05
CA LEU A 34 -5.57 9.48 2.42
C LEU A 34 -5.23 8.04 2.02
N ALA A 35 -6.15 7.10 2.29
CA ALA A 35 -6.00 5.69 1.95
C ALA A 35 -5.91 5.45 0.44
N GLY A 36 -6.67 6.20 -0.37
CA GLY A 36 -6.60 6.12 -1.83
C GLY A 36 -5.24 6.59 -2.39
N LEU A 37 -4.74 7.73 -1.90
CA LEU A 37 -3.44 8.26 -2.30
C LEU A 37 -2.29 7.33 -1.90
N LEU A 38 -2.32 6.82 -0.66
CA LEU A 38 -1.37 5.82 -0.17
C LEU A 38 -1.46 4.51 -0.99
N GLY A 39 -2.66 4.01 -1.29
CA GLY A 39 -2.85 2.79 -2.06
C GLY A 39 -2.24 2.88 -3.46
N VAL A 40 -2.41 4.01 -4.15
CA VAL A 40 -1.78 4.26 -5.47
C VAL A 40 -0.27 4.39 -5.33
N PHE A 41 0.22 5.15 -4.35
CA PHE A 41 1.65 5.32 -4.09
C PHE A 41 2.34 3.98 -3.79
N LEU A 42 1.74 3.16 -2.94
CA LEU A 42 2.22 1.82 -2.61
C LEU A 42 2.14 0.88 -3.81
N ASN A 43 1.11 0.95 -4.63
CA ASN A 43 1.06 0.17 -5.87
C ASN A 43 2.22 0.52 -6.82
N LEU A 44 2.73 1.75 -6.81
CA LEU A 44 3.88 2.16 -7.63
C LEU A 44 5.23 1.82 -6.97
N VAL A 45 5.35 2.05 -5.67
CA VAL A 45 6.61 1.84 -4.93
C VAL A 45 6.87 0.38 -4.61
N LEU A 46 5.84 -0.45 -4.39
CA LEU A 46 6.05 -1.82 -3.95
C LEU A 46 6.65 -2.65 -5.10
N PRO A 47 7.93 -3.07 -4.99
CA PRO A 47 8.60 -3.79 -6.06
C PRO A 47 7.89 -5.11 -6.28
N ARG A 48 7.53 -5.38 -7.54
CA ARG A 48 6.97 -6.67 -7.93
C ARG A 48 8.06 -7.71 -7.68
N LYS A 49 7.72 -8.76 -6.92
CA LYS A 49 8.62 -9.89 -6.69
C LYS A 49 9.15 -10.32 -8.06
N LYS A 50 10.46 -10.17 -8.31
CA LYS A 50 11.07 -10.85 -9.44
C LYS A 50 10.89 -12.33 -9.12
N VAL A 51 9.96 -12.98 -9.83
CA VAL A 51 9.91 -14.44 -9.87
C VAL A 51 11.25 -14.81 -10.47
N THR A 52 12.18 -15.14 -9.57
CA THR A 52 13.50 -15.59 -9.95
C THR A 52 13.26 -16.99 -10.51
N ALA A 53 13.19 -17.08 -11.84
CA ALA A 53 13.39 -18.33 -12.55
C ALA A 53 14.87 -18.70 -12.37
N ALA A 54 15.20 -19.25 -11.21
CA ALA A 54 16.42 -20.00 -11.00
C ALA A 54 15.98 -21.38 -10.53
N SER A 55 16.17 -22.35 -11.44
CA SER A 55 16.42 -23.77 -11.19
C SER A 55 16.44 -24.15 -9.70
N GLN A 56 15.34 -24.73 -9.22
CA GLN A 56 15.37 -25.70 -8.12
C GLN A 56 15.53 -27.09 -8.75
N ASP A 57 16.71 -27.31 -9.33
CA ASP A 57 17.26 -28.61 -9.68
C ASP A 57 18.49 -28.80 -8.79
N ALA A 58 18.30 -29.44 -7.62
CA ALA A 58 19.30 -30.23 -6.86
C ALA A 58 18.66 -30.75 -5.56
#